data_AF-A0A931MKV8-F1
#
_entry.id   AF-A0A931MKV8-F1
#
_cell.length_a   1.000
_cell.length_b   1.000
_cell.length_c   1.000
_cell.angle_alpha   90.00
_cell.angle_beta   90.00
_cell.angle_gamma   90.00
#
_symmetry.space_group_name_H-M   'P 1'
#
loop_
_entity.id
_entity.type
_entity.pdbx_description
1 polymer ?
#
loop_
_entity_poly.entity_id
_entity_poly.type
_entity_poly.pdbx_seq_one_letter_code
_entity_poly.pdbx_strand_id
1 'polypeptide(L)' 'MSGQRVSEEYLDGIREGRAWFKRYGMSDARENLDNLERTARTFAASSPVGQMLRGERDFWRLQLRKHKGKGKAV' A
#
# COMPACT_ATOMS: atom_id res chain seq x y z
N MET A 1 8.28 -1.36 25.28
CA MET A 1 7.52 -1.00 24.07
C MET A 1 7.43 -2.21 23.16
N SER A 2 6.25 -2.79 22.98
CA SER A 2 6.03 -3.85 21.98
C SER A 2 5.93 -3.20 20.60
N GLY A 3 7.07 -3.04 19.93
CA GLY A 3 7.08 -2.66 18.51
C GLY A 3 6.41 -3.77 17.71
N GLN A 4 5.33 -3.43 17.00
CA GLN A 4 4.65 -4.38 16.13
C GLN A 4 5.66 -4.87 15.06
N ARG A 5 6.06 -6.14 15.14
CA ARG A 5 6.91 -6.76 14.11
C ARG A 5 6.04 -7.06 12.89
N VAL A 6 6.44 -6.52 11.76
CA VAL A 6 5.91 -6.86 10.43
C VAL A 6 6.92 -7.76 9.73
N SER A 7 6.46 -8.52 8.73
CA SER A 7 7.36 -9.36 7.93
C SER A 7 8.21 -8.52 6.98
N GLU A 8 9.29 -9.09 6.46
CA GLU A 8 10.13 -8.43 5.47
C GLU A 8 9.36 -8.17 4.18
N GLU A 9 8.53 -9.11 3.74
CA GLU A 9 7.72 -8.97 2.53
C GLU A 9 6.72 -7.83 2.64
N TYR A 10 6.13 -7.62 3.82
CA TYR A 10 5.29 -6.45 4.06
C TYR A 10 6.07 -5.14 3.87
N LEU A 11 7.33 -5.10 4.31
CA LEU A 11 8.20 -3.94 4.08
C LEU A 11 8.56 -3.79 2.60
N ASP A 12 8.75 -4.90 1.88
CA ASP A 12 8.98 -4.89 0.43
C ASP A 12 7.80 -4.33 -0.34
N GLY A 13 6.56 -4.72 -0.02
CA GLY A 13 5.38 -4.11 -0.62
C GLY A 13 5.30 -2.59 -0.40
N ILE A 14 5.70 -2.12 0.78
CA ILE A 14 5.82 -0.67 1.03
C ILE A 14 6.91 -0.04 0.16
N ARG A 15 8.05 -0.71 -0.04
CA ARG A 15 9.14 -0.21 -0.90
C ARG A 15 8.70 -0.14 -2.36
N GLU A 16 7.98 -1.13 -2.86
CA GLU A 16 7.42 -1.16 -4.21
C GLU A 16 6.43 -0.01 -4.43
N GLY A 17 5.46 0.16 -3.52
CA GLY A 17 4.51 1.27 -3.59
C GLY A 17 5.20 2.64 -3.60
N ARG A 18 6.27 2.82 -2.81
CA ARG A 18 7.07 4.06 -2.83
C ARG A 18 7.81 4.25 -4.15
N ALA A 19 8.40 3.19 -4.70
CA ALA A 19 9.12 3.25 -5.97
C ALA A 19 8.16 3.63 -7.11
N TRP A 20 6.98 3.01 -7.15
CA TRP A 20 5.92 3.36 -8.09
C TRP A 20 5.48 4.82 -7.94
N PHE A 21 5.16 5.23 -6.71
CA PHE A 21 4.76 6.61 -6.42
C PHE A 21 5.81 7.63 -6.84
N LYS A 22 7.10 7.35 -6.61
CA LYS A 22 8.19 8.22 -7.05
C LYS A 22 8.25 8.38 -8.58
N ARG A 23 7.91 7.32 -9.31
CA ARG A 23 7.99 7.29 -10.78
C ARG A 23 6.75 7.87 -11.46
N TYR A 24 5.57 7.61 -10.93
CA TYR A 24 4.29 7.91 -11.60
C TYR A 24 3.38 8.87 -10.82
N GLY A 25 3.67 9.14 -9.55
CA GLY A 25 2.85 10.01 -8.71
C GLY A 25 1.50 9.39 -8.33
N MET A 26 0.46 10.23 -8.26
CA MET A 26 -0.88 9.85 -7.79
C MET A 26 -1.87 9.43 -8.89
N SER A 27 -1.49 9.52 -10.17
CA SER A 27 -2.41 9.32 -11.32
C SER A 27 -3.25 8.05 -11.16
N ASP A 28 -2.59 6.94 -10.84
CA ASP A 28 -3.20 5.60 -10.84
C ASP A 28 -3.34 5.04 -9.43
N ALA A 29 -3.18 5.88 -8.39
CA ALA A 29 -3.16 5.43 -7.00
C ALA A 29 -4.45 4.73 -6.58
N ARG A 30 -5.60 5.14 -7.14
CA ARG A 30 -6.90 4.51 -6.86
C ARG A 30 -7.03 3.16 -7.56
N GLU A 31 -6.65 3.08 -8.83
CA GLU A 31 -6.67 1.85 -9.60
C GLU A 31 -5.70 0.81 -9.03
N ASN A 32 -4.48 1.23 -8.68
CA ASN A 32 -3.51 0.37 -8.00
C ASN A 32 -4.06 -0.18 -6.69
N LEU A 33 -4.70 0.67 -5.86
CA LEU A 33 -5.31 0.19 -4.62
C LEU A 33 -6.42 -0.83 -4.89
N ASP A 34 -7.32 -0.56 -5.84
CA ASP A 34 -8.44 -1.46 -6.16
C ASP A 34 -7.92 -2.80 -6.71
N ASN A 35 -6.85 -2.77 -7.53
CA ASN A 35 -6.18 -3.97 -8.02
C ASN A 35 -5.52 -4.77 -6.90
N LEU A 36 -4.78 -4.12 -6.00
CA LEU A 36 -4.19 -4.77 -4.82
C LEU A 36 -5.24 -5.38 -3.90
N GLU A 37 -6.39 -4.71 -3.72
CA GLU A 37 -7.49 -5.25 -2.90
C GLU A 37 -8.16 -6.48 -3.53
N ARG A 38 -8.21 -6.56 -4.86
CA ARG A 38 -8.69 -7.77 -5.57
C ARG A 38 -7.67 -8.89 -5.49
N THR A 39 -6.41 -8.61 -5.84
CA THR A 39 -5.32 -9.60 -5.86
C THR A 39 -5.05 -10.15 -4.46
N ALA A 40 -5.07 -9.32 -3.42
CA ALA A 40 -4.85 -9.78 -2.05
C ALA A 40 -5.89 -10.82 -1.57
N ARG A 41 -7.08 -10.91 -2.19
CA ARG A 41 -8.10 -11.91 -1.84
C ARG A 41 -7.78 -13.30 -2.37
N THR A 42 -6.90 -13.41 -3.38
CA THR A 42 -6.52 -14.72 -3.95
C THR A 42 -5.35 -15.37 -3.22
N PHE A 43 -4.72 -14.66 -2.27
CA PHE A 43 -3.60 -15.16 -1.47
C PHE A 43 -3.97 -15.21 0.00
N ALA A 44 -3.49 -16.25 0.70
CA ALA A 44 -3.62 -16.31 2.15
C ALA A 44 -2.90 -15.10 2.77
N ALA A 45 -3.55 -14.45 3.73
CA ALA A 45 -3.03 -13.23 4.33
C ALA A 45 -1.68 -13.46 5.06
N SER A 46 -1.41 -14.69 5.51
CA SER A 46 -0.15 -15.08 6.14
C SER A 46 0.96 -15.43 5.15
N SER A 47 0.67 -15.63 3.86
CA SER A 47 1.69 -16.02 2.88
C SER A 47 2.64 -14.85 2.57
N PRO A 48 3.89 -15.12 2.13
CA PRO A 48 4.83 -14.08 1.73
C PRO A 48 4.23 -13.07 0.74
N VAL A 49 3.54 -13.56 -0.30
CA VAL A 49 2.86 -12.72 -1.29
C VAL A 49 1.70 -11.94 -0.66
N GLY A 50 0.92 -12.56 0.22
CA GLY A 50 -0.16 -11.89 0.95
C GLY A 50 0.36 -10.76 1.85
N GLN A 51 1.50 -10.95 2.50
CA GLN A 51 2.17 -9.91 3.30
C GLN A 51 2.61 -8.72 2.44
N MET A 52 3.24 -9.00 1.29
CA MET A 52 3.70 -7.99 0.34
C MET A 52 2.55 -7.14 -0.20
N LEU A 53 1.49 -7.78 -0.70
CA LEU A 53 0.31 -7.11 -1.22
C LEU A 53 -0.36 -6.23 -0.14
N ARG A 54 -0.37 -6.66 1.12
CA ARG A 54 -0.87 -5.82 2.23
C ARG A 54 0.00 -4.60 2.48
N GLY A 55 1.33 -4.76 2.45
CA GLY A 55 2.26 -3.65 2.62
C GLY A 55 2.04 -2.56 1.57
N GLU A 56 1.94 -2.96 0.31
CA GLU A 56 1.71 -2.01 -0.78
C GLU A 56 0.31 -1.38 -0.69
N ARG A 57 -0.74 -2.18 -0.43
CA ARG A 57 -2.11 -1.70 -0.25
C ARG A 57 -2.20 -0.64 0.85
N ASP A 58 -1.58 -0.91 2.00
CA ASP A 58 -1.63 0.00 3.14
C ASP A 58 -0.84 1.29 2.86
N PHE A 59 0.25 1.21 2.09
CA PHE A 59 0.92 2.40 1.55
C PHE A 59 -0.05 3.24 0.70
N TRP A 60 -0.75 2.67 -0.28
CA TRP A 60 -1.66 3.41 -1.15
C TRP A 60 -2.87 3.99 -0.41
N ARG A 61 -3.44 3.26 0.56
CA ARG A 61 -4.48 3.79 1.46
C ARG A 61 -4.00 5.04 2.20
N LEU A 62 -2.77 5.01 2.71
CA LEU A 62 -2.18 6.17 3.38
C LEU A 62 -1.95 7.35 2.42
N GLN A 63 -1.46 7.10 1.20
CA GLN A 63 -1.28 8.16 0.21
C GLN A 63 -2.60 8.82 -0.19
N LEU A 64 -3.61 8.02 -0.51
CA LEU A 64 -4.95 8.53 -0.84
C LEU A 64 -5.56 9.32 0.31
N ARG A 65 -5.39 8.86 1.56
CA ARG A 65 -5.85 9.62 2.74
C ARG A 65 -5.13 10.95 2.88
N LYS A 66 -3.80 10.99 2.73
CA LYS A 66 -3.01 12.22 2.78
C LYS A 66 -3.40 13.19 1.68
N HIS A 67 -3.65 12.68 0.46
CA HIS A 67 -4.00 13.51 -0.68
C HIS A 67 -5.43 14.08 -0.58
N LYS A 68 -6.39 13.31 -0.06
CA LYS A 68 -7.73 13.82 0.27
C LYS A 68 -7.70 14.93 1.32
N GLY A 69 -6.78 14.85 2.29
CA GLY A 69 -6.60 15.88 3.32
C GLY A 69 -6.01 17.20 2.79
N LYS A 70 -5.28 17.18 1.67
CA LYS A 70 -4.71 18.40 1.05
C LYS A 70 -5.73 19.24 0.25
N GLY A 71 -6.93 18.71 0.00
CA GLY A 71 -8.04 19.45 -0.62
C GLY A 71 -8.98 20.15 0.36
N LYS A 72 -8.74 20.04 1.68
CA LYS A 72 -9.52 20.71 2.74
C LYS A 72 -8.70 21.76 3.49
N ALA A 73 -7.99 22.61 2.75
CA ALA A 73 -7.51 23.88 3.26
C ALA A 73 -8.30 24.99 2.57
N VAL A 74 -9.44 25.34 3.18
CA VAL A 74 -10.17 26.59 2.94
C VAL A 74 -10.26 27.28 4.29
#